data_AF-A0A2M7EZ95-F1
#
_entry.id   AF-A0A2M7EZ95-F1
#
_cell.length_a   1.000
_cell.length_b   1.000
_cell.length_c   1.000
_cell.angle_alpha   90.00
_cell.angle_beta   90.00
_cell.angle_gamma   90.00
#
_symmetry.space_group_name_H-M   'P 1'
#
loop_
_entity.id
_entity.type
_entity.pdbx_description
1 polymer ?
#
loop_
_entity_poly.entity_id
_entity_poly.type
_entity_poly.pdbx_seq_one_letter_code
_entity_poly.pdbx_strand_id
1 'polypeptide(L)' 'MTAHELATAFRNGQLRRVADDILCDGCRAIELAVLLTPDELARLADVVNAHADRMVIGGEARGGPVRF' A
#
# COMPACT_ATOMS: atom_id res chain seq x y z
N MET A 1 -8.29 -5.19 11.00
CA MET A 1 -9.25 -5.48 9.91
C MET A 1 -8.97 -6.89 9.43
N THR A 2 -9.96 -7.61 8.94
CA THR A 2 -9.73 -8.87 8.23
C THR A 2 -9.37 -8.58 6.76
N ALA A 3 -8.82 -9.58 6.06
CA ALA A 3 -8.55 -9.47 4.62
C ALA A 3 -9.82 -9.14 3.81
N HIS A 4 -10.98 -9.66 4.22
CA HIS A 4 -12.27 -9.35 3.60
C HIS A 4 -12.70 -7.89 3.79
N GLU A 5 -12.46 -7.33 4.98
CA GLU A 5 -12.72 -5.91 5.25
C GLU A 5 -11.77 -5.02 4.43
N LEU A 6 -10.50 -5.41 4.26
CA LEU A 6 -9.56 -4.71 3.38
C LEU A 6 -10.01 -4.75 1.91
N ALA A 7 -10.44 -5.92 1.43
CA ALA A 7 -10.91 -6.09 0.06
C ALA A 7 -12.16 -5.26 -0.22
N THR A 8 -13.05 -5.16 0.77
CA THR A 8 -14.25 -4.30 0.69
C THR A 8 -13.87 -2.83 0.69
N ALA A 9 -12.96 -2.42 1.58
CA ALA A 9 -12.43 -1.05 1.62
C ALA A 9 -11.76 -0.65 0.30
N PHE A 10 -10.97 -1.55 -0.29
CA PHE A 10 -10.32 -1.34 -1.59
C PHE A 10 -11.33 -1.11 -2.70
N ARG A 11 -12.33 -1.99 -2.83
CA ARG A 11 -13.40 -1.87 -3.84
C ARG A 11 -14.28 -0.63 -3.64
N ASN A 12 -14.45 -0.21 -2.38
CA ASN A 12 -15.14 1.04 -2.03
C ASN A 12 -14.28 2.30 -2.21
N GLY A 13 -13.06 2.18 -2.74
CA GLY A 13 -12.19 3.31 -3.05
C GLY A 13 -11.44 3.89 -1.85
N GLN A 14 -11.40 3.21 -0.72
CA GLN A 14 -10.68 3.64 0.49
C GLN A 14 -9.16 3.36 0.39
N LEU A 15 -8.56 3.73 -0.73
CA LEU A 15 -7.23 3.30 -1.17
C LEU A 15 -6.10 3.73 -0.22
N ARG A 16 -6.19 4.92 0.38
CA ARG A 16 -5.17 5.42 1.33
C ARG A 16 -5.09 4.51 2.56
N ARG A 17 -6.23 4.20 3.16
CA ARG A 17 -6.32 3.35 4.35
C ARG A 17 -5.83 1.93 4.06
N VAL A 18 -6.15 1.40 2.88
CA VAL A 18 -5.69 0.09 2.42
C VAL A 18 -4.17 0.08 2.26
N ALA A 19 -3.59 1.11 1.63
CA ALA A 19 -2.15 1.23 1.47
C ALA A 19 -1.42 1.37 2.81
N ASP A 20 -1.90 2.22 3.72
CA ASP A 20 -1.37 2.37 5.08
C ASP A 20 -1.34 1.02 5.84
N ASP A 21 -2.45 0.26 5.82
CA ASP A 21 -2.55 -1.03 6.51
C ASP A 21 -1.59 -2.06 5.91
N ILE A 22 -1.48 -2.13 4.58
CA ILE A 22 -0.57 -3.04 3.86
C ILE A 22 0.90 -2.69 4.12
N LEU A 23 1.27 -1.41 4.08
CA LEU A 23 2.65 -0.98 4.29
C LEU A 23 3.09 -1.16 5.75
N CYS A 24 2.17 -1.01 6.71
CA CYS A 24 2.45 -1.28 8.12
C CYS A 24 2.45 -2.78 8.46
N ASP A 25 1.63 -3.58 7.79
CA ASP A 25 1.47 -5.03 8.02
C ASP A 25 1.50 -5.80 6.69
N GLY A 26 2.72 -6.13 6.24
CA GLY A 26 2.94 -6.79 4.95
C GLY A 26 2.28 -8.17 4.82
N CYS A 27 1.98 -8.86 5.93
CA CYS A 27 1.27 -10.15 5.88
C CYS A 27 -0.17 -9.98 5.34
N ARG A 28 -0.82 -8.87 5.70
CA ARG A 28 -2.16 -8.52 5.18
C ARG A 28 -2.19 -8.40 3.66
N ALA A 29 -1.07 -8.00 3.05
CA ALA A 29 -0.97 -7.87 1.59
C ALA A 29 -1.19 -9.22 0.88
N ILE A 30 -0.60 -10.28 1.44
CA ILE A 30 -0.69 -11.64 0.88
C ILE A 30 -2.11 -12.18 1.06
N GLU A 31 -2.70 -12.00 2.23
CA GLU A 31 -4.07 -12.45 2.50
C GLU A 31 -5.10 -11.72 1.63
N LEU A 32 -4.91 -10.41 1.41
CA LEU A 32 -5.74 -9.62 0.51
C LEU A 32 -5.59 -10.09 -0.94
N ALA A 33 -4.36 -10.37 -1.40
CA ALA A 33 -4.10 -10.79 -2.78
C ALA A 33 -4.89 -12.03 -3.20
N VAL A 34 -5.16 -12.95 -2.26
CA VAL A 34 -5.97 -14.17 -2.51
C VAL A 34 -7.45 -13.83 -2.82
N LEU A 35 -7.94 -12.67 -2.40
CA LEU A 35 -9.34 -12.25 -2.54
C LEU A 35 -9.57 -11.33 -3.74
N LEU A 36 -8.52 -10.95 -4.46
CA LEU A 36 -8.58 -10.01 -5.58
C LEU A 36 -8.47 -10.75 -6.91
N THR A 37 -9.14 -10.19 -7.93
CA THR A 37 -8.90 -10.57 -9.32
C THR A 37 -7.50 -10.09 -9.78
N PRO A 38 -6.94 -10.65 -10.87
CA PRO A 38 -5.64 -10.20 -11.40
C PRO A 38 -5.59 -8.69 -11.69
N ASP A 39 -6.66 -8.12 -12.24
CA ASP A 39 -6.75 -6.69 -12.53
C ASP A 39 -6.80 -5.84 -11.24
N GLU A 40 -7.53 -6.29 -10.22
CA GLU A 40 -7.57 -5.63 -8.92
C GLU A 40 -6.23 -5.70 -8.19
N LEU A 41 -5.51 -6.82 -8.33
CA LEU A 41 -4.18 -6.98 -7.76
C LEU A 41 -3.16 -6.05 -8.42
N ALA A 42 -3.19 -5.92 -9.74
CA ALA A 42 -2.36 -4.95 -10.46
C ALA A 42 -2.65 -3.52 -9.98
N ARG A 43 -3.94 -3.16 -9.86
CA ARG A 43 -4.35 -1.85 -9.35
C ARG A 43 -3.94 -1.63 -7.90
N LEU A 44 -3.99 -2.66 -7.05
CA LEU A 44 -3.52 -2.58 -5.67
C LEU A 44 -2.02 -2.29 -5.62
N ALA A 45 -1.22 -2.98 -6.44
CA ALA A 45 0.21 -2.74 -6.53
C ALA A 45 0.52 -1.30 -6.94
N ASP A 46 -0.19 -0.76 -7.93
CA ASP A 46 -0.05 0.64 -8.35
C ASP A 46 -0.37 1.62 -7.20
N VAL A 47 -1.44 1.36 -6.45
CA VAL A 47 -1.86 2.17 -5.30
C VAL A 47 -0.79 2.15 -4.20
N VAL A 48 -0.26 0.98 -3.86
CA VAL A 48 0.74 0.82 -2.81
C VAL A 48 2.06 1.47 -3.25
N ASN A 49 2.51 1.26 -4.48
CA ASN A 49 3.72 1.88 -5.03
C ASN A 49 3.61 3.41 -5.04
N ALA A 50 2.50 3.96 -5.53
CA ALA A 50 2.26 5.39 -5.54
C ALA A 50 2.20 5.99 -4.12
N HIS A 51 1.71 5.22 -3.14
CA HIS A 51 1.68 5.65 -1.75
C HIS A 51 3.08 5.63 -1.11
N ALA A 52 3.85 4.56 -1.35
CA ALA A 52 5.22 4.42 -0.87
C ALA A 52 6.14 5.51 -1.44
N ASP A 53 6.02 5.83 -2.73
CA ASP A 53 6.75 6.93 -3.38
C ASP A 53 6.50 8.28 -2.70
N ARG A 54 5.23 8.59 -2.38
CA ARG A 54 4.87 9.80 -1.63
C ARG A 54 5.45 9.83 -0.22
N MET A 55 5.61 8.68 0.44
CA MET A 55 6.26 8.58 1.74
C MET A 55 7.77 8.81 1.63
N VAL A 56 8.41 8.31 0.57
CA VAL A 56 9.84 8.56 0.30
C VAL A 56 10.07 10.06 0.09
N ILE A 57 9.27 10.72 -0.76
CA ILE A 57 9.38 12.16 -1.01
C ILE A 57 9.08 12.99 0.25
N GLY A 58 8.16 12.53 1.10
CA GLY A 58 7.90 13.14 2.41
C GLY A 58 9.02 12.91 3.45
N GLY A 59 9.87 11.90 3.24
CA GLY A 59 11.02 11.55 4.08
C GLY A 59 12.32 12.25 3.69
N GLU A 60 12.39 12.89 2.53
CA GLU A 60 13.59 13.60 2.05
C GLU A 60 13.88 14.93 2.75
N ALA A 61 13.15 15.27 3.81
CA ALA A 61 13.49 16.37 4.70
C ALA A 61 14.32 15.91 5.93
N ARG A 62 15.54 15.36 5.73
CA ARG A 62 16.66 15.38 6.71
C ARG A 62 17.94 14.58 6.36
N GLY A 63 18.12 14.10 5.14
CA GLY A 63 19.35 13.42 4.72
C GLY A 63 20.24 14.29 3.85
N GLY A 64 21.00 15.22 4.43
CA GLY A 64 22.09 15.90 3.71
C GLY A 64 23.11 14.90 3.17
N PRO A 65 23.90 15.26 2.13
CA PRO A 65 24.71 14.30 1.38
C PRO A 65 25.72 13.59 2.30
N VAL A 66 25.59 12.27 2.41
CA VAL A 66 26.60 11.42 3.03
C VAL A 66 27.75 11.30 2.04
N ARG A 67 28.83 12.05 2.28
CA ARG A 67 30.10 11.85 1.55
C ARG A 67 30.79 10.62 2.14
N PHE A 68 31.04 9.63 1.27
CA PHE A 68 32.01 8.57 1.51
C PHE A 68 33.44 9.13 1.50
#